data_AF-A0A8S2XCY1-F1
#
_entry.id   AF-A0A8S2XCY1-F1
#
_cell.length_a   1.000
_cell.length_b   1.000
_cell.length_c   1.000
_cell.angle_alpha   90.00
_cell.angle_beta   90.00
_cell.angle_gamma   90.00
#
_symmetry.space_group_name_H-M   'P 1'
#
loop_
_entity.id
_entity.type
_entity.pdbx_description
1 polymer ?
#
loop_
_entity_poly.entity_id
_entity_poly.type
_entity_poly.pdbx_seq_one_letter_code
_entity_poly.pdbx_strand_id
1 'polypeptide(L)'
;MVRALREFRIRGVKTNIPFLLNVLHHPEFLEGSITTSFLDENPGLFKFVPSQNRAQKLLNYISEILVNGPLTPLGTDVKPSVIKPQLPHIKKKDLPDGWKQVLEQGGPKAFAKAVREHPKPMLMDTTMRDAHQSLLATRVRTYDLKKTGPYVAKNFSQLYSLENWGG
;
A
#
# COMPACT_ATOMS: atom_id res chain seq x y z
N MET A 1 -28.10 -11.69 13.10
CA MET A 1 -28.56 -11.17 11.78
C MET A 1 -27.43 -10.48 11.00
N VAL A 2 -26.73 -9.48 11.56
CA VAL A 2 -25.67 -8.71 10.87
C VAL A 2 -24.57 -9.58 10.23
N ARG A 3 -24.06 -10.60 10.94
CA ARG A 3 -23.01 -11.49 10.41
C ARG A 3 -23.45 -12.18 9.12
N ALA A 4 -24.64 -12.77 9.11
CA ALA A 4 -25.18 -13.47 7.95
C ALA A 4 -25.25 -12.52 6.73
N LEU A 5 -25.79 -11.30 6.90
CA LEU A 5 -25.83 -10.29 5.84
C LEU A 5 -24.45 -9.87 5.33
N ARG A 6 -23.45 -9.76 6.22
CA ARG A 6 -22.06 -9.48 5.84
C ARG A 6 -21.37 -10.65 5.14
N GLU A 7 -21.82 -11.87 5.36
CA GLU A 7 -21.28 -13.09 4.74
C GLU A 7 -21.96 -13.42 3.40
N PHE A 8 -23.22 -13.00 3.19
CA PHE A 8 -23.90 -13.17 1.91
C PHE A 8 -23.12 -12.52 0.76
N ARG A 9 -22.98 -13.27 -0.34
CA ARG A 9 -22.31 -12.83 -1.57
C ARG A 9 -23.25 -13.06 -2.74
N ILE A 10 -24.04 -12.04 -3.06
CA ILE A 10 -24.91 -12.02 -4.25
C ILE A 10 -24.22 -11.14 -5.30
N ARG A 11 -24.10 -11.65 -6.52
CA ARG A 11 -23.47 -10.96 -7.66
C ARG A 11 -24.42 -11.00 -8.85
N GLY A 12 -24.30 -10.03 -9.76
CA GLY A 12 -25.15 -9.90 -10.95
C GLY A 12 -26.38 -9.02 -10.75
N VAL A 13 -26.85 -8.86 -9.51
CA VAL A 13 -27.98 -7.97 -9.16
C VAL A 13 -27.65 -7.10 -7.95
N LYS A 14 -28.28 -5.92 -7.87
CA LYS A 14 -28.24 -5.06 -6.67
C LYS A 14 -29.14 -5.66 -5.60
N THR A 15 -28.79 -5.44 -4.33
CA THR A 15 -29.55 -5.95 -3.17
C THR A 15 -29.78 -4.84 -2.15
N ASN A 16 -30.78 -5.01 -1.28
CA ASN A 16 -31.06 -4.11 -0.16
C ASN A 16 -30.19 -4.39 1.09
N ILE A 17 -29.19 -5.28 0.99
CA ILE A 17 -28.31 -5.66 2.10
C ILE A 17 -27.64 -4.43 2.78
N PRO A 18 -27.11 -3.43 2.04
CA PRO A 18 -26.52 -2.24 2.69
C PRO A 18 -27.53 -1.45 3.54
N PHE A 19 -28.78 -1.35 3.08
CA PHE A 19 -29.86 -0.71 3.82
C PHE A 19 -30.20 -1.51 5.08
N LEU A 20 -30.37 -2.84 4.97
CA LEU A 20 -30.64 -3.70 6.13
C LEU A 20 -29.49 -3.62 7.16
N LEU A 21 -28.25 -3.52 6.70
CA LEU A 21 -27.11 -3.31 7.60
C LEU A 21 -27.19 -1.96 8.31
N ASN A 22 -27.57 -0.88 7.61
CA ASN A 22 -27.73 0.43 8.26
C ASN A 22 -28.83 0.38 9.34
N VAL A 23 -29.97 -0.25 9.06
CA VAL A 23 -31.07 -0.44 10.03
C VAL A 23 -30.59 -1.24 11.25
N LEU A 24 -29.94 -2.38 11.04
CA LEU A 24 -29.50 -3.28 12.12
C LEU A 24 -28.36 -2.72 13.00
N HIS A 25 -27.70 -1.63 12.58
CA HIS A 25 -26.71 -0.93 13.40
C HIS A 25 -27.26 0.37 14.01
N HIS A 26 -28.50 0.75 13.72
CA HIS A 26 -29.07 1.99 14.24
C HIS A 26 -29.40 1.84 15.73
N PRO A 27 -29.03 2.81 16.60
CA PRO A 27 -29.29 2.73 18.04
C PRO A 27 -30.76 2.49 18.40
N GLU A 28 -31.68 3.26 17.83
CA GLU A 28 -33.14 3.10 18.04
C GLU A 28 -33.64 1.70 17.67
N PHE A 29 -33.07 1.10 16.60
CA PHE A 29 -33.42 -0.26 16.20
C PHE A 29 -32.90 -1.30 17.20
N LEU A 30 -31.70 -1.09 17.75
CA LEU A 30 -31.10 -1.98 18.76
C LEU A 30 -31.81 -1.90 20.12
N GLU A 31 -32.29 -0.71 20.47
CA GLU A 31 -33.07 -0.45 21.69
C GLU A 31 -34.53 -0.93 21.56
N GLY A 32 -34.99 -1.21 20.34
CA GLY A 32 -36.37 -1.63 20.05
C GLY A 32 -37.39 -0.49 20.10
N SER A 33 -36.94 0.75 20.24
CA SER A 33 -37.73 1.98 20.34
C SER A 33 -38.07 2.54 18.95
N ILE A 34 -38.64 1.71 18.08
CA ILE A 34 -38.99 2.09 16.70
C ILE A 34 -40.49 2.29 16.50
N THR A 35 -40.85 3.22 15.62
CA THR A 35 -42.23 3.49 15.20
C THR A 35 -42.41 3.21 13.71
N THR A 36 -43.63 3.35 13.20
CA THR A 36 -43.91 3.28 11.76
C THR A 36 -43.22 4.39 10.96
N SER A 37 -42.85 5.50 11.61
CA SER A 37 -42.18 6.65 10.98
C SER A 37 -40.64 6.55 11.00
N PHE A 38 -40.08 5.50 11.62
CA PHE A 38 -38.64 5.33 11.86
C PHE A 38 -37.79 5.55 10.59
N LEU A 39 -38.22 5.04 9.44
CA LEU A 39 -37.46 5.17 8.19
C LEU A 39 -37.47 6.60 7.65
N ASP A 40 -38.59 7.30 7.78
CA ASP A 40 -38.76 8.66 7.29
C ASP A 40 -37.99 9.67 8.17
N GLU A 41 -37.92 9.41 9.47
CA GLU A 41 -37.20 10.21 10.46
C GLU A 41 -35.67 10.02 10.38
N ASN A 42 -35.21 8.91 9.78
CA ASN A 42 -33.79 8.55 9.70
C ASN A 42 -33.28 8.46 8.24
N PRO A 43 -33.23 9.59 7.49
CA PRO A 43 -32.78 9.59 6.09
C PRO A 43 -31.31 9.16 5.92
N GLY A 44 -30.53 9.18 7.01
CA GLY A 44 -29.16 8.65 7.06
C GLY A 44 -29.06 7.16 6.73
N LEU A 45 -30.13 6.38 6.90
CA LEU A 45 -30.18 4.95 6.56
C LEU A 45 -29.97 4.68 5.06
N PHE A 46 -30.19 5.68 4.20
CA PHE A 46 -29.98 5.61 2.76
C PHE A 46 -28.59 6.07 2.31
N LYS A 47 -27.72 6.46 3.25
CA LYS A 47 -26.31 6.74 2.96
C LYS A 47 -25.53 5.43 2.98
N PHE A 48 -25.16 4.94 1.80
CA PHE A 48 -24.46 3.67 1.65
C PHE A 48 -22.97 3.86 1.45
N VAL A 49 -22.18 3.09 2.19
CA VAL A 49 -20.73 3.00 1.96
C VAL A 49 -20.48 2.14 0.72
N PRO A 50 -19.79 2.65 -0.31
CA PRO A 50 -19.48 1.86 -1.50
C PRO A 50 -18.61 0.65 -1.14
N SER A 51 -19.01 -0.53 -1.59
CA SER A 51 -18.15 -1.71 -1.51
C SER A 51 -16.95 -1.57 -2.44
N GLN A 52 -15.75 -1.87 -1.96
CA GLN A 52 -14.51 -1.70 -2.74
C GLN A 52 -14.40 -2.64 -3.94
N ASN A 53 -15.18 -3.74 -3.96
CA ASN A 53 -15.21 -4.76 -5.03
C ASN A 53 -13.82 -5.21 -5.54
N ARG A 54 -12.88 -5.46 -4.62
CA ARG A 54 -11.45 -5.69 -4.94
C ARG A 54 -11.21 -6.94 -5.79
N ALA A 55 -11.89 -8.05 -5.49
CA ALA A 55 -11.71 -9.32 -6.19
C ALA A 55 -12.14 -9.21 -7.67
N GLN A 56 -13.30 -8.60 -7.96
CA GLN A 56 -13.77 -8.43 -9.34
C GLN A 56 -12.82 -7.52 -10.13
N LYS A 57 -12.34 -6.42 -9.54
CA LYS A 57 -11.37 -5.53 -10.18
C LYS A 57 -10.07 -6.25 -10.51
N LEU A 58 -9.58 -7.10 -9.59
CA LEU A 58 -8.38 -7.90 -9.82
C LEU A 58 -8.59 -8.94 -10.93
N LEU A 59 -9.71 -9.66 -10.93
CA LEU A 59 -10.03 -10.62 -11.98
C LEU A 59 -10.12 -9.93 -13.34
N ASN A 60 -10.82 -8.80 -13.41
CA ASN A 60 -10.91 -8.01 -14.64
C ASN A 60 -9.53 -7.60 -15.15
N TYR A 61 -8.65 -7.11 -14.27
CA TYR A 61 -7.28 -6.74 -14.64
C TYR A 61 -6.46 -7.92 -15.16
N ILE A 62 -6.55 -9.08 -14.50
CA ILE A 62 -5.84 -10.30 -14.95
C ILE A 62 -6.39 -10.77 -16.31
N SER A 63 -7.72 -10.83 -16.46
CA SER A 63 -8.36 -11.23 -17.71
C SER A 63 -7.98 -10.31 -18.87
N GLU A 64 -7.99 -9.00 -18.63
CA GLU A 64 -7.60 -8.00 -19.63
C GLU A 64 -6.17 -8.24 -20.12
N ILE A 65 -5.22 -8.42 -19.19
CA ILE A 65 -3.82 -8.68 -19.55
C ILE A 65 -3.65 -10.01 -20.27
N LEU A 66 -4.38 -11.05 -19.89
CA LEU A 66 -4.26 -12.37 -20.52
C LEU A 66 -4.83 -12.39 -21.95
N VAL A 67 -5.91 -11.66 -22.20
CA VAL A 67 -6.59 -11.63 -23.51
C VAL A 67 -5.96 -10.59 -24.44
N ASN A 68 -5.76 -9.36 -23.95
CA ASN A 68 -5.34 -8.22 -24.76
C ASN A 68 -3.84 -7.89 -24.63
N GLY A 69 -3.14 -8.51 -23.67
CA GLY A 69 -1.74 -8.22 -23.38
C GLY A 69 -1.55 -6.98 -22.50
N PRO A 70 -0.30 -6.69 -22.07
CA PRO A 70 0.01 -5.48 -21.31
C PRO A 70 -0.06 -4.24 -22.22
N LEU A 71 -0.58 -3.14 -21.68
CA LEU A 71 -0.68 -1.85 -22.40
C LEU A 71 0.68 -1.33 -22.88
N THR A 72 1.74 -1.59 -22.11
CA THR A 72 3.11 -1.28 -22.49
C THR A 72 3.81 -2.59 -22.86
N PRO A 73 4.08 -2.82 -24.16
CA PRO A 73 4.83 -4.00 -24.56
C PRO A 73 6.25 -3.94 -23.98
N LEU A 74 6.88 -5.09 -23.84
CA LEU A 74 8.29 -5.15 -23.47
C LEU A 74 9.11 -4.49 -24.58
N GLY A 75 10.13 -3.72 -24.21
CA GLY A 75 11.11 -3.16 -25.16
C GLY A 75 12.06 -4.21 -25.75
N THR A 76 11.83 -5.49 -25.47
CA THR A 76 12.69 -6.62 -25.86
C THR A 76 11.83 -7.87 -26.05
N ASP A 77 12.26 -8.79 -26.92
CA ASP A 77 11.63 -10.11 -27.07
C ASP A 77 11.98 -11.10 -25.93
N VAL A 78 12.85 -10.68 -25.01
CA VAL A 78 13.24 -11.49 -23.85
C VAL A 78 12.04 -11.65 -22.92
N LYS A 79 11.64 -12.91 -22.71
CA LYS A 79 10.53 -13.23 -21.80
C LYS A 79 10.91 -12.94 -20.34
N PRO A 80 9.95 -12.55 -19.49
CA PRO A 80 10.19 -12.38 -18.06
C PRO A 80 10.82 -13.65 -17.45
N SER A 81 11.79 -13.45 -16.57
CA SER A 81 12.44 -14.57 -15.87
C SER A 81 11.43 -15.34 -15.04
N VAL A 82 11.51 -16.68 -15.12
CA VAL A 82 10.76 -17.60 -14.25
C VAL A 82 11.41 -17.75 -12.86
N ILE A 83 12.64 -17.26 -12.70
CA ILE A 83 13.39 -17.35 -11.46
C ILE A 83 12.77 -16.37 -10.46
N LYS A 84 12.32 -16.91 -9.32
CA LYS A 84 11.88 -16.09 -8.19
C LYS A 84 13.11 -15.60 -7.43
N PRO A 85 13.33 -14.28 -7.30
CA PRO A 85 14.47 -13.77 -6.56
C PRO A 85 14.38 -14.18 -5.09
N GLN A 86 15.48 -14.71 -4.55
CA GLN A 86 15.57 -15.02 -3.13
C GLN A 86 15.84 -13.75 -2.34
N LEU A 87 15.02 -13.50 -1.32
CA LEU A 87 15.24 -12.38 -0.42
C LEU A 87 16.37 -12.73 0.55
N PRO A 88 17.32 -11.80 0.79
CA PRO A 88 18.38 -12.03 1.77
C PRO A 88 17.79 -12.21 3.17
N HIS A 89 18.43 -13.07 3.97
CA HIS A 89 18.00 -13.33 5.34
C HIS A 89 18.14 -12.07 6.20
N ILE A 90 17.09 -11.74 6.96
CA ILE A 90 17.05 -10.58 7.84
C ILE A 90 17.08 -11.07 9.28
N LYS A 91 18.13 -10.73 10.03
CA LYS A 91 18.18 -11.02 11.47
C LYS A 91 17.03 -10.30 12.19
N LYS A 92 16.37 -10.98 13.12
CA LYS A 92 15.40 -10.38 14.05
C LYS A 92 16.14 -9.57 15.13
N LYS A 93 16.75 -8.47 14.72
CA LYS A 93 17.29 -7.41 15.59
C LYS A 93 16.46 -6.15 15.40
N ASP A 94 16.47 -5.28 16.41
CA ASP A 94 15.94 -3.92 16.31
C ASP A 94 16.61 -3.15 15.15
N LEU A 95 15.89 -2.16 14.64
CA LEU A 95 16.42 -1.28 13.61
C LEU A 95 17.56 -0.46 14.23
N PRO A 96 18.78 -0.55 13.68
CA PRO A 96 19.89 0.27 14.16
C PRO A 96 19.62 1.74 13.85
N ASP A 97 20.08 2.61 14.76
CA ASP A 97 20.06 4.05 14.52
C ASP A 97 21.00 4.42 13.37
N GLY A 98 20.60 5.45 12.64
CA GLY A 98 21.35 6.02 11.53
C GLY A 98 21.15 7.53 11.43
N TRP A 99 21.46 8.06 10.26
CA TRP A 99 21.41 9.50 9.98
C TRP A 99 20.00 10.11 10.12
N LYS A 100 18.95 9.30 9.96
CA LYS A 100 17.57 9.73 10.20
C LYS A 100 17.34 10.14 11.66
N GLN A 101 17.85 9.40 12.64
CA GLN A 101 17.69 9.72 14.06
C GLN A 101 18.41 11.02 14.42
N VAL A 102 19.57 11.29 13.81
CA VAL A 102 20.27 12.58 13.98
C VAL A 102 19.38 13.74 13.53
N LEU A 103 18.68 13.59 12.41
CA LEU A 103 17.74 14.58 11.90
C LEU A 103 16.50 14.73 12.80
N GLU A 104 15.89 13.63 13.23
CA GLU A 104 14.67 13.66 14.06
C GLU A 104 14.92 14.25 15.45
N GLN A 105 16.09 13.97 16.05
CA GLN A 105 16.44 14.42 17.40
C GLN A 105 17.02 15.84 17.41
N GLY A 106 17.88 16.18 16.44
CA GLY A 106 18.61 17.45 16.41
C GLY A 106 18.06 18.49 15.42
N GLY A 107 17.16 18.10 14.53
CA GLY A 107 16.64 18.94 13.46
C GLY A 107 17.66 19.25 12.34
N PRO A 108 17.25 20.01 11.31
CA PRO A 108 18.05 20.22 10.10
C PRO A 108 19.41 20.90 10.34
N LYS A 109 19.49 21.85 11.29
CA LYS A 109 20.74 22.55 11.61
C LYS A 109 21.77 21.63 12.23
N ALA A 110 21.36 20.78 13.19
CA ALA A 110 22.25 19.82 13.83
C ALA A 110 22.67 18.73 12.84
N PHE A 111 21.74 18.26 12.00
CA PHE A 111 22.05 17.32 10.93
C PHE A 111 23.13 17.86 9.99
N ALA A 112 22.98 19.08 9.48
CA ALA A 112 23.96 19.71 8.61
C ALA A 112 25.32 19.94 9.31
N LYS A 113 25.34 20.17 10.62
CA LYS A 113 26.58 20.24 11.40
C LYS A 113 27.25 18.87 11.48
N ALA A 114 26.52 17.83 11.88
CA ALA A 114 27.03 16.46 11.99
C ALA A 114 27.57 15.92 10.65
N VAL A 115 26.93 16.26 9.54
CA VAL A 115 27.39 15.94 8.18
C VAL A 115 28.75 16.58 7.86
N ARG A 116 28.96 17.86 8.22
CA ARG A 116 30.23 18.55 7.99
C ARG A 116 31.36 18.03 8.88
N GLU A 117 31.03 17.55 10.07
CA GLU A 117 31.98 16.99 11.03
C GLU A 117 32.34 15.52 10.72
N HIS A 118 31.57 14.84 9.86
CA HIS A 118 31.81 13.44 9.52
C HIS A 118 33.08 13.28 8.66
N PRO A 119 34.10 12.54 9.11
CA PRO A 119 35.43 12.56 8.50
C PRO A 119 35.55 11.72 7.22
N LYS A 120 34.56 10.87 6.91
CA LYS A 120 34.58 9.94 5.77
C LYS A 120 33.56 10.34 4.72
N PRO A 121 33.81 10.02 3.43
CA PRO A 121 32.79 10.10 2.41
C PRO A 121 31.55 9.32 2.83
N MET A 122 30.38 9.90 2.62
CA MET A 122 29.12 9.24 2.87
C MET A 122 28.47 8.84 1.55
N LEU A 123 27.67 7.77 1.57
CA LEU A 123 27.05 7.21 0.38
C LEU A 123 25.55 7.42 0.43
N MET A 124 24.98 7.83 -0.71
CA MET A 124 23.55 7.82 -0.98
C MET A 124 23.27 6.71 -1.98
N ASP A 125 22.35 5.81 -1.65
CA ASP A 125 21.92 4.75 -2.57
C ASP A 125 20.78 5.25 -3.46
N THR A 126 20.97 5.11 -4.78
CA THR A 126 20.00 5.52 -5.82
C THR A 126 19.25 4.35 -6.44
N THR A 127 19.45 3.12 -5.93
CA THR A 127 18.82 1.90 -6.43
C THR A 127 17.29 2.00 -6.50
N MET A 128 16.68 2.70 -5.54
CA MET A 128 15.22 2.86 -5.46
C MET A 128 14.67 4.00 -6.34
N ARG A 129 15.52 4.79 -7.01
CA ARG A 129 15.12 5.93 -7.87
C ARG A 129 15.97 6.03 -9.14
N ASP A 130 17.11 6.72 -9.12
CA ASP A 130 17.83 7.10 -10.34
C ASP A 130 18.36 5.90 -11.15
N ALA A 131 18.76 4.83 -10.46
CA ALA A 131 19.32 3.65 -11.12
C ALA A 131 18.33 3.03 -12.10
N HIS A 132 17.07 2.85 -11.69
CA HIS A 132 16.04 2.27 -12.56
C HIS A 132 15.37 3.31 -13.46
N GLN A 133 15.45 4.60 -13.13
CA GLN A 133 15.12 5.68 -14.08
C GLN A 133 16.04 5.64 -15.30
N SER A 134 17.35 5.46 -15.07
CA SER A 134 18.36 5.38 -16.13
C SER A 134 18.29 4.07 -16.93
N LEU A 135 18.10 2.93 -16.24
CA LEU A 135 18.26 1.61 -16.86
C LEU A 135 16.95 0.91 -17.23
N LEU A 136 15.86 1.22 -16.55
CA LEU A 136 14.59 0.47 -16.62
C LEU A 136 13.39 1.40 -16.86
N ALA A 137 13.62 2.58 -17.43
CA ALA A 137 12.58 3.57 -17.76
C ALA A 137 11.60 3.86 -16.59
N THR A 138 12.14 3.86 -15.37
CA THR A 138 11.37 4.13 -14.14
C THR A 138 10.24 3.12 -13.92
N ARG A 139 10.40 1.85 -14.37
CA ARG A 139 9.35 0.82 -14.30
C ARG A 139 9.48 -0.15 -13.13
N VAL A 140 10.44 0.04 -12.22
CA VAL A 140 10.54 -0.78 -11.01
C VAL A 140 9.36 -0.48 -10.09
N ARG A 141 8.66 -1.52 -9.64
CA ARG A 141 7.40 -1.41 -8.91
C ARG A 141 7.65 -1.35 -7.42
N THR A 142 6.78 -0.63 -6.70
CA THR A 142 6.75 -0.64 -5.22
C THR A 142 6.65 -2.05 -4.63
N TYR A 143 6.02 -2.98 -5.36
CA TYR A 143 5.94 -4.40 -4.97
C TYR A 143 7.32 -5.01 -4.73
N ASP A 144 8.30 -4.69 -5.58
CA ASP A 144 9.67 -5.23 -5.49
C ASP A 144 10.51 -4.45 -4.46
N LEU A 145 10.42 -3.12 -4.49
CA LEU A 145 11.14 -2.25 -3.54
C LEU A 145 10.74 -2.51 -2.08
N LYS A 146 9.44 -2.72 -1.83
CA LYS A 146 8.93 -2.97 -0.48
C LYS A 146 9.47 -4.29 0.10
N LYS A 147 9.73 -5.30 -0.75
CA LYS A 147 10.26 -6.58 -0.29
C LYS A 147 11.69 -6.47 0.20
N THR A 148 12.50 -5.62 -0.41
CA THR A 148 13.92 -5.43 -0.05
C THR A 148 14.12 -4.38 1.03
N GLY A 149 13.17 -3.45 1.19
CA GLY A 149 13.23 -2.35 2.17
C GLY A 149 13.65 -2.75 3.60
N PRO A 150 13.10 -3.82 4.21
CA PRO A 150 13.50 -4.24 5.56
C PRO A 150 14.96 -4.70 5.65
N TYR A 151 15.52 -5.28 4.58
CA TYR A 151 16.94 -5.63 4.54
C TYR A 151 17.80 -4.37 4.43
N VAL A 152 17.41 -3.44 3.54
CA VAL A 152 18.11 -2.17 3.36
C VAL A 152 18.18 -1.39 4.68
N ALA A 153 17.05 -1.27 5.37
CA ALA A 153 16.96 -0.53 6.63
C ALA A 153 17.88 -1.09 7.74
N LYS A 154 18.09 -2.41 7.80
CA LYS A 154 18.91 -3.04 8.84
C LYS A 154 20.39 -3.13 8.49
N ASN A 155 20.70 -3.38 7.22
CA ASN A 155 22.07 -3.67 6.78
C ASN A 155 22.78 -2.44 6.20
N PHE A 156 22.04 -1.40 5.83
CA PHE A 156 22.57 -0.16 5.23
C PHE A 156 22.14 1.08 6.02
N SER A 157 21.95 0.96 7.34
CA SER A 157 21.53 2.08 8.19
C SER A 157 22.53 3.24 8.28
N GLN A 158 23.78 3.00 7.87
CA GLN A 158 24.86 3.99 7.85
C GLN A 158 24.94 4.77 6.53
N LEU A 159 24.10 4.46 5.54
CA LEU A 159 23.98 5.31 4.35
C LEU A 159 23.49 6.70 4.77
N TYR A 160 24.02 7.73 4.11
CA TYR A 160 23.59 9.11 4.31
C TYR A 160 22.10 9.27 4.05
N SER A 161 21.64 8.69 2.94
CA SER A 161 20.24 8.67 2.55
C SER A 161 19.97 7.54 1.55
N LEU A 162 18.69 7.24 1.37
CA LEU A 162 18.19 6.49 0.24
C LEU A 162 17.46 7.47 -0.67
N GLU A 163 17.91 7.61 -1.90
CA GLU A 163 17.12 8.28 -2.91
C GLU A 163 16.06 7.30 -3.43
N ASN A 164 14.82 7.53 -3.03
CA ASN A 164 13.72 6.58 -3.25
C ASN A 164 12.42 7.24 -3.73
N TRP A 165 12.46 8.52 -4.09
CA TRP A 165 11.32 9.29 -4.57
C TRP A 165 11.77 10.50 -5.40
N GLY A 166 10.83 11.16 -6.06
CA GLY A 166 11.12 12.16 -7.08
C GLY A 166 11.54 11.51 -8.40
N GLY A 167 12.25 12.27 -9.21
CA GLY A 167 12.64 11.93 -10.57
C GLY A 167 12.77 13.17 -11.44
#